data_AF-R8BRZ5-F1
#
_entry.id   AF-R8BRZ5-F1
#
_cell.length_a   1.000
_cell.length_b   1.000
_cell.length_c   1.000
_cell.angle_alpha   90.00
_cell.angle_beta   90.00
_cell.angle_gamma   90.00
#
_symmetry.space_group_name_H-M   'P 1'
#
loop_
_entity.id
_entity.type
_entity.pdbx_description
1 polymer ?
#
loop_
_entity_poly.entity_id
_entity_poly.type
_entity_poly.pdbx_seq_one_letter_code
_entity_poly.pdbx_strand_id
1 'polypeptide(L)'
;MRPGSRAAGANEEEVERLRTQLEDRDRQLKEQAATLAEMESSLAEVQDLMEHADAPRFRRGSIDDKDAVQLRALLREKNEKIAMLTAEFDAHRADFRSTIDTLEMASTETERVYEKRIEELMQEVHDLQERTTDVDAVASQLKQLEELVQELEEGLEDARRGEAEARGEVEFLRGEVERTRSELRREREKASAAMNGGHGGMNGDATSNSKELEQKEDEIRGLKAIIHSLSRDSVPADVDRPGLPQRTSSFQSHRHKESLDAHMAKDKLEREVSDLRALLENKNSREEDLEREIEMLRRGSATTHRGSAMTIGSANQRSSFRDSRGTVILARDFEPGSPEARKTHTRGPTLDTMPESDAFSSATETSTLWCEICETSGHDILTCTNMFGPQTEQTTTNGDSKTGKDVVREGLKGLTPNTGQEEFKPAPLSPIKTKAPTSVPPTINILPNPMESGPVAGKESGVIDAGKWCALCERDGHDSVDCPFEDAF
;
A
#
# COMPACT_ATOMS: atom_id res chain seq x y z
N MET A 1 69.38 -66.77 -30.80
CA MET A 1 68.89 -65.51 -30.23
C MET A 1 69.46 -65.34 -28.82
N ARG A 2 69.84 -64.10 -28.46
CA ARG A 2 70.60 -63.65 -27.28
C ARG A 2 69.86 -63.84 -25.95
N PRO A 3 70.62 -63.92 -24.83
CA PRO A 3 70.33 -63.06 -23.68
C PRO A 3 71.62 -62.41 -23.13
N GLY A 4 72.32 -61.62 -23.95
CA GLY A 4 73.41 -60.74 -23.51
C GLY A 4 72.98 -59.29 -23.24
N SER A 5 71.74 -58.93 -23.57
CA SER A 5 71.28 -57.53 -23.55
C SER A 5 70.81 -57.02 -22.18
N ARG A 6 70.41 -57.89 -21.24
CA ARG A 6 69.93 -57.44 -19.91
C ARG A 6 71.06 -57.05 -18.95
N ALA A 7 72.18 -57.76 -18.95
CA ALA A 7 73.35 -57.40 -18.14
C ALA A 7 74.09 -56.17 -18.71
N ALA A 8 74.09 -56.00 -20.04
CA ALA A 8 74.62 -54.80 -20.68
C ALA A 8 73.78 -53.56 -20.33
N GLY A 9 72.44 -53.66 -20.34
CA GLY A 9 71.55 -52.57 -19.96
C GLY A 9 71.69 -52.15 -18.49
N ALA A 10 71.85 -53.10 -17.56
CA ALA A 10 72.07 -52.78 -16.14
C ALA A 10 73.40 -52.06 -15.89
N ASN A 11 74.48 -52.46 -16.59
CA ASN A 11 75.76 -51.76 -16.53
C ASN A 11 75.69 -50.38 -17.19
N GLU A 12 74.88 -50.22 -18.24
CA GLU A 12 74.69 -48.95 -18.94
C GLU A 12 73.89 -47.95 -18.09
N GLU A 13 72.86 -48.42 -17.39
CA GLU A 13 72.12 -47.64 -16.38
C GLU A 13 73.02 -47.24 -15.19
N GLU A 14 73.91 -48.12 -14.74
CA GLU A 14 74.87 -47.79 -13.68
C GLU A 14 75.93 -46.78 -14.14
N VAL A 15 76.40 -46.89 -15.39
CA VAL A 15 77.31 -45.90 -16.00
C VAL A 15 76.64 -44.54 -16.15
N GLU A 16 75.36 -44.49 -16.55
CA GLU A 16 74.60 -43.25 -16.65
C GLU A 16 74.34 -42.63 -15.27
N ARG A 17 74.08 -43.44 -14.25
CA ARG A 17 73.99 -42.99 -12.85
C ARG A 17 75.31 -42.43 -12.31
N LEU A 18 76.45 -43.05 -12.65
CA LEU A 18 77.76 -42.56 -12.24
C LEU A 18 78.15 -41.27 -12.99
N ARG A 19 77.79 -41.15 -14.27
CA ARG A 19 77.98 -39.92 -15.05
C ARG A 19 77.18 -38.75 -14.47
N THR A 20 75.90 -38.96 -14.18
CA THR A 20 75.07 -37.93 -13.54
C THR A 20 75.60 -37.53 -12.16
N GLN A 21 76.09 -38.48 -11.36
CA GLN A 21 76.76 -38.17 -10.09
C GLN A 21 78.06 -37.37 -10.25
N LEU A 22 78.85 -37.65 -11.29
CA LEU A 22 80.05 -36.88 -11.61
C LEU A 22 79.71 -35.46 -12.07
N GLU A 23 78.69 -35.31 -12.92
CA GLU A 23 78.21 -34.00 -13.36
C GLU A 23 77.68 -33.16 -12.19
N ASP A 24 76.94 -33.77 -11.26
CA ASP A 24 76.46 -33.09 -10.05
C ASP A 24 77.61 -32.69 -9.12
N ARG A 25 78.64 -33.54 -8.99
CA ARG A 25 79.86 -33.23 -8.23
C ARG A 25 80.64 -32.08 -8.88
N ASP A 26 80.80 -32.10 -10.20
CA ASP A 26 81.47 -31.04 -10.95
C ASP A 26 80.69 -29.72 -10.86
N ARG A 27 79.36 -29.77 -10.84
CA ARG A 27 78.52 -28.59 -10.61
C ARG A 27 78.75 -28.01 -9.21
N GLN A 28 78.74 -28.86 -8.18
CA GLN A 28 79.02 -28.43 -6.81
C GLN A 28 80.43 -27.87 -6.64
N LEU A 29 81.44 -28.46 -7.30
CA LEU A 29 82.81 -27.94 -7.25
C LEU A 29 82.91 -26.56 -7.92
N LYS A 30 82.18 -26.33 -9.01
CA LYS A 30 82.10 -25.00 -9.65
C LYS A 30 81.38 -23.99 -8.77
N GLU A 31 80.30 -24.38 -8.11
CA GLU A 31 79.59 -23.53 -7.14
C GLU A 31 80.49 -23.19 -5.94
N GLN A 32 81.26 -24.15 -5.43
CA GLN A 32 82.26 -23.92 -4.38
C GLN A 32 83.41 -23.02 -4.83
N ALA A 33 83.90 -23.19 -6.06
CA ALA A 33 84.92 -22.31 -6.63
C ALA A 33 84.40 -20.88 -6.83
N ALA A 34 83.15 -20.72 -7.26
CA ALA A 34 82.51 -19.42 -7.42
C ALA A 34 82.33 -18.72 -6.06
N THR A 35 81.83 -19.43 -5.05
CA THR A 35 81.68 -18.87 -3.70
C THR A 35 83.02 -18.53 -3.05
N LEU A 36 84.07 -19.34 -3.28
CA LEU A 36 85.43 -19.00 -2.85
C LEU A 36 85.96 -17.74 -3.55
N ALA A 37 85.72 -17.59 -4.86
CA ALA A 37 86.11 -16.40 -5.60
C ALA A 37 85.36 -15.14 -5.12
N GLU A 38 84.07 -15.26 -4.77
CA GLU A 38 83.31 -14.18 -4.13
C GLU A 38 83.87 -13.82 -2.75
N MET A 39 84.23 -14.81 -1.94
CA MET A 39 84.88 -14.57 -0.64
C MET A 39 86.27 -13.96 -0.78
N GLU A 40 87.06 -14.36 -1.78
CA GLU A 40 88.33 -13.73 -2.12
C GLU A 40 88.14 -12.28 -2.59
N SER A 41 87.11 -12.00 -3.39
CA SER A 41 86.74 -10.62 -3.77
C SER A 41 86.38 -9.79 -2.56
N SER A 42 85.54 -10.32 -1.66
CA SER A 42 85.16 -9.64 -0.43
C SER A 42 86.36 -9.42 0.51
N LEU A 43 87.28 -10.38 0.60
CA LEU A 43 88.53 -10.21 1.34
C LEU A 43 89.46 -9.19 0.68
N ALA A 44 89.53 -9.14 -0.66
CA ALA A 44 90.30 -8.14 -1.38
C ALA A 44 89.72 -6.74 -1.15
N GLU A 45 88.39 -6.59 -1.13
CA GLU A 45 87.71 -5.33 -0.80
C GLU A 45 87.96 -4.92 0.67
N VAL A 46 87.91 -5.87 1.60
CA VAL A 46 88.22 -5.60 3.02
C VAL A 46 89.71 -5.27 3.20
N GLN A 47 90.60 -5.95 2.49
CA GLN A 47 92.04 -5.67 2.50
C GLN A 47 92.33 -4.29 1.91
N ASP A 48 91.64 -3.91 0.83
CA ASP A 48 91.72 -2.55 0.26
C ASP A 48 91.21 -1.51 1.28
N LEU A 49 90.08 -1.76 1.94
CA LEU A 49 89.58 -0.90 3.03
C LEU A 49 90.57 -0.77 4.20
N MET A 50 91.28 -1.86 4.55
CA MET A 50 92.29 -1.85 5.60
C MET A 50 93.59 -1.17 5.17
N GLU A 51 94.03 -1.35 3.93
CA GLU A 51 95.18 -0.64 3.36
C GLU A 51 94.91 0.87 3.26
N HIS A 52 93.65 1.26 3.02
CA HIS A 52 93.18 2.65 3.14
C HIS A 52 93.08 3.15 4.61
N ALA A 53 92.95 2.25 5.58
CA ALA A 53 92.90 2.60 7.01
C ALA A 53 94.29 2.78 7.64
N ASP A 54 95.31 2.02 7.18
CA ASP A 54 96.67 2.02 7.71
C ASP A 54 97.69 2.85 6.89
N ALA A 55 97.25 3.54 5.83
CA ALA A 55 98.09 4.49 5.10
C ALA A 55 98.52 5.67 6.00
N PRO A 56 99.83 5.99 6.10
CA PRO A 56 100.31 7.07 6.97
C PRO A 56 99.71 8.41 6.55
N ARG A 57 99.05 9.09 7.47
CA ARG A 57 98.45 10.43 7.34
C ARG A 57 99.49 11.52 7.07
N PHE A 58 100.17 11.49 5.93
CA PHE A 58 101.05 12.54 5.48
C PHE A 58 100.53 13.15 4.18
N ARG A 59 99.90 14.32 4.34
CA ARG A 59 99.54 15.33 3.32
C ARG A 59 98.33 15.03 2.41
N ARG A 60 97.11 15.15 2.96
CA ARG A 60 95.86 15.30 2.17
C ARG A 60 94.93 16.44 2.66
N GLY A 61 95.44 17.45 3.36
CA GLY A 61 94.62 18.55 3.91
C GLY A 61 94.10 19.60 2.92
N SER A 62 93.77 19.24 1.67
CA SER A 62 93.33 20.23 0.67
C SER A 62 92.25 19.71 -0.30
N ILE A 63 92.27 18.41 -0.63
CA ILE A 63 91.21 17.80 -1.45
C ILE A 63 90.06 17.28 -0.57
N ASP A 64 90.39 16.68 0.58
CA ASP A 64 89.40 16.21 1.57
C ASP A 64 88.57 17.36 2.15
N ASP A 65 89.14 18.56 2.26
CA ASP A 65 88.44 19.71 2.83
C ASP A 65 87.43 20.31 1.85
N LYS A 66 87.73 20.27 0.54
CA LYS A 66 86.79 20.65 -0.52
C LYS A 66 85.65 19.63 -0.61
N ASP A 67 85.99 18.35 -0.59
CA ASP A 67 85.00 17.27 -0.60
C ASP A 67 84.13 17.30 0.67
N ALA A 68 84.72 17.60 1.84
CA ALA A 68 83.97 17.78 3.08
C ALA A 68 83.06 19.02 3.07
N VAL A 69 83.48 20.12 2.46
CA VAL A 69 82.61 21.30 2.25
C VAL A 69 81.45 20.94 1.32
N GLN A 70 81.72 20.17 0.27
CA GLN A 70 80.72 19.73 -0.70
C GLN A 70 79.71 18.74 -0.10
N LEU A 71 80.16 17.78 0.72
CA LEU A 71 79.29 16.89 1.50
C LEU A 71 78.43 17.67 2.51
N ARG A 72 79.00 18.67 3.20
CA ARG A 72 78.21 19.53 4.10
C ARG A 72 77.18 20.36 3.36
N ALA A 73 77.47 20.80 2.13
CA ALA A 73 76.49 21.49 1.28
C ALA A 73 75.36 20.54 0.86
N LEU A 74 75.69 19.34 0.38
CA LEU A 74 74.71 18.30 0.02
C LEU A 74 73.85 17.89 1.22
N LEU A 75 74.43 17.74 2.41
CA LEU A 75 73.66 17.42 3.62
C LEU A 75 72.68 18.53 3.99
N ARG A 76 73.07 19.81 3.83
CA ARG A 76 72.13 20.93 4.03
C ARG A 76 70.99 20.90 3.03
N GLU A 77 71.30 20.68 1.76
CA GLU A 77 70.28 20.56 0.70
C GLU A 77 69.33 19.39 0.95
N LYS A 78 69.85 18.22 1.39
CA LYS A 78 69.01 17.08 1.76
C LYS A 78 68.16 17.37 3.00
N ASN A 79 68.72 18.03 4.01
CA ASN A 79 67.96 18.45 5.19
C ASN A 79 66.86 19.46 4.84
N GLU A 80 67.14 20.40 3.94
CA GLU A 80 66.16 21.37 3.43
C GLU A 80 65.07 20.66 2.62
N LYS A 81 65.43 19.67 1.80
CA LYS A 81 64.46 18.82 1.10
C LYS A 81 63.61 17.99 2.05
N ILE A 82 64.19 17.43 3.11
CA ILE A 82 63.43 16.71 4.15
C ILE A 82 62.48 17.67 4.85
N ALA A 83 62.92 18.88 5.19
CA ALA A 83 62.08 19.90 5.80
C ALA A 83 60.92 20.31 4.88
N MET A 84 61.20 20.52 3.58
CA MET A 84 60.19 20.83 2.57
C MET A 84 59.16 19.71 2.42
N LEU A 85 59.60 18.46 2.26
CA LEU A 85 58.70 17.30 2.17
C LEU A 85 57.87 17.10 3.44
N THR A 86 58.44 17.41 4.61
CA THR A 86 57.70 17.37 5.88
C THR A 86 56.63 18.45 5.91
N ALA A 87 56.96 19.67 5.48
CA ALA A 87 56.01 20.77 5.40
C ALA A 87 54.88 20.49 4.39
N GLU A 88 55.21 19.92 3.22
CA GLU A 88 54.22 19.48 2.23
C GLU A 88 53.31 18.38 2.78
N PHE A 89 53.88 17.40 3.49
CA PHE A 89 53.08 16.35 4.12
C PHE A 89 52.15 16.90 5.20
N ASP A 90 52.62 17.85 6.01
CA ASP A 90 51.80 18.50 7.03
C ASP A 90 50.70 19.38 6.40
N ALA A 91 50.99 20.03 5.28
CA ALA A 91 49.99 20.75 4.48
C ALA A 91 48.90 19.79 3.97
N HIS A 92 49.29 18.66 3.35
CA HIS A 92 48.32 17.65 2.91
C HIS A 92 47.50 17.09 4.08
N ARG A 93 48.11 16.87 5.24
CA ARG A 93 47.37 16.45 6.44
C ARG A 93 46.39 17.50 6.94
N ALA A 94 46.67 18.79 6.75
CA ALA A 94 45.72 19.84 7.06
C ALA A 94 44.56 19.84 6.06
N ASP A 95 44.85 19.70 4.77
CA ASP A 95 43.86 19.63 3.70
C ASP A 95 42.92 18.43 3.87
N PHE A 96 43.46 17.24 4.15
CA PHE A 96 42.64 16.06 4.42
C PHE A 96 41.72 16.24 5.62
N ARG A 97 42.19 16.91 6.69
CA ARG A 97 41.33 17.24 7.84
C ARG A 97 40.23 18.21 7.45
N SER A 98 40.54 19.24 6.66
CA SER A 98 39.54 20.19 6.16
C SER A 98 38.49 19.51 5.27
N THR A 99 38.89 18.57 4.41
CA THR A 99 37.95 17.80 3.59
C THR A 99 37.06 16.91 4.45
N ILE A 100 37.63 16.27 5.48
CA ILE A 100 36.85 15.48 6.45
C ILE A 100 35.82 16.37 7.15
N ASP A 101 36.23 17.53 7.69
CA ASP A 101 35.32 18.46 8.36
C ASP A 101 34.21 18.95 7.40
N THR A 102 34.54 19.19 6.13
CA THR A 102 33.56 19.58 5.10
C THR A 102 32.56 18.47 4.80
N LEU A 103 33.02 17.22 4.69
CA LEU A 103 32.17 16.06 4.49
C LEU A 103 31.29 15.77 5.71
N GLU A 104 31.83 15.93 6.92
CA GLU A 104 31.07 15.79 8.16
C GLU A 104 29.96 16.85 8.24
N MET A 105 30.29 18.12 7.97
CA MET A 105 29.27 19.19 7.90
C MET A 105 28.20 18.88 6.84
N ALA A 106 28.61 18.49 5.63
CA ALA A 106 27.68 18.13 4.57
C ALA A 106 26.79 16.94 4.96
N SER A 107 27.35 15.92 5.61
CA SER A 107 26.60 14.77 6.12
C SER A 107 25.59 15.17 7.20
N THR A 108 25.97 16.03 8.14
CA THR A 108 25.03 16.51 9.18
C THR A 108 23.95 17.41 8.61
N GLU A 109 24.26 18.18 7.56
CA GLU A 109 23.29 19.02 6.87
C GLU A 109 22.27 18.17 6.10
N THR A 110 22.71 17.12 5.41
CA THR A 110 21.77 16.21 4.73
C THR A 110 20.89 15.47 5.73
N GLU A 111 21.45 15.00 6.85
CA GLU A 111 20.68 14.40 7.95
C GLU A 111 19.60 15.38 8.46
N ARG A 112 19.98 16.62 8.75
CA ARG A 112 19.05 17.68 9.19
C ARG A 112 17.96 17.98 8.17
N VAL A 113 18.29 17.98 6.88
CA VAL A 113 17.31 18.21 5.80
C VAL A 113 16.32 17.04 5.71
N TYR A 114 16.79 15.80 5.82
CA TYR A 114 15.91 14.62 5.83
C TYR A 114 15.02 14.59 7.07
N GLU A 115 15.55 14.86 8.25
CA GLU A 115 14.77 14.97 9.49
C GLU A 115 13.67 16.03 9.35
N LYS A 116 14.02 17.22 8.87
CA LYS A 116 13.05 18.28 8.62
C LYS A 116 11.98 17.85 7.61
N ARG A 117 12.37 17.16 6.54
CA ARG A 117 11.41 16.67 5.53
C ARG A 117 10.47 15.61 6.12
N ILE A 118 10.97 14.76 7.01
CA ILE A 118 10.16 13.78 7.74
C ILE A 118 9.16 14.51 8.64
N GLU A 119 9.60 15.52 9.40
CA GLU A 119 8.73 16.35 10.25
C GLU A 119 7.62 17.03 9.43
N GLU A 120 7.97 17.64 8.29
CA GLU A 120 7.01 18.28 7.37
C GLU A 120 5.97 17.28 6.84
N LEU A 121 6.41 16.09 6.39
CA LEU A 121 5.50 15.05 5.87
C LEU A 121 4.61 14.48 6.98
N MET A 122 5.14 14.28 8.19
CA MET A 122 4.32 13.84 9.33
C MET A 122 3.25 14.87 9.69
N GLN A 123 3.59 16.16 9.64
CA GLN A 123 2.62 17.23 9.86
C GLN A 123 1.55 17.25 8.75
N GLU A 124 1.95 17.12 7.49
CA GLU A 124 1.02 17.05 6.36
C GLU A 124 0.05 15.87 6.48
N VAL A 125 0.54 14.69 6.89
CA VAL A 125 -0.30 13.52 7.15
C VAL A 125 -1.30 13.81 8.28
N HIS A 126 -0.86 14.43 9.36
CA HIS A 126 -1.75 14.81 10.46
C HIS A 126 -2.85 15.77 9.99
N ASP A 127 -2.49 16.82 9.24
CA ASP A 127 -3.45 17.80 8.73
C ASP A 127 -4.44 17.17 7.73
N LEU A 128 -3.98 16.23 6.89
CA LEU A 128 -4.84 15.46 6.00
C LEU A 128 -5.81 14.56 6.79
N GLN A 129 -5.35 13.92 7.86
CA GLN A 129 -6.20 13.11 8.73
C GLN A 129 -7.27 13.96 9.41
N GLU A 130 -6.93 15.14 9.93
CA GLU A 130 -7.90 16.08 10.51
C GLU A 130 -8.98 16.47 9.49
N ARG A 131 -8.57 16.83 8.26
CA ARG A 131 -9.51 17.13 7.17
C ARG A 131 -10.40 15.95 6.81
N THR A 132 -9.89 14.72 6.86
CA THR A 132 -10.71 13.52 6.68
C THR A 132 -11.75 13.40 7.78
N THR A 133 -11.40 13.67 9.05
CA THR A 133 -12.39 13.63 10.14
C THR A 133 -13.52 14.65 9.97
N ASP A 134 -13.22 15.84 9.44
CA ASP A 134 -14.24 16.84 9.11
C ASP A 134 -15.16 16.36 7.98
N VAL A 135 -14.60 15.73 6.94
CA VAL A 135 -15.38 15.15 5.84
C VAL A 135 -16.29 14.03 6.34
N ASP A 136 -15.79 13.17 7.22
CA ASP A 136 -16.59 12.10 7.84
C ASP A 136 -17.72 12.65 8.72
N ALA A 137 -17.49 13.77 9.40
CA ALA A 137 -18.53 14.47 10.16
C ALA A 137 -19.63 15.02 9.23
N VAL A 138 -19.25 15.64 8.11
CA VAL A 138 -20.21 16.13 7.09
C VAL A 138 -20.97 14.96 6.46
N ALA A 139 -20.30 13.86 6.11
CA ALA A 139 -20.93 12.67 5.57
C ALA A 139 -21.96 12.07 6.55
N SER A 140 -21.62 12.06 7.84
CA SER A 140 -22.53 11.62 8.90
C SER A 140 -23.76 12.54 9.03
N GLN A 141 -23.58 13.86 8.92
CA GLN A 141 -24.67 14.83 8.92
C GLN A 141 -25.56 14.67 7.68
N LEU A 142 -24.99 14.44 6.49
CA LEU A 142 -25.75 14.19 5.27
C LEU A 142 -26.60 12.93 5.41
N LYS A 143 -26.04 11.85 5.97
CA LYS A 143 -26.79 10.62 6.23
C LYS A 143 -27.98 10.84 7.18
N GLN A 144 -27.80 11.64 8.23
CA GLN A 144 -28.90 12.01 9.14
C GLN A 144 -29.99 12.81 8.43
N LEU A 145 -29.60 13.72 7.52
CA LEU A 145 -30.56 14.48 6.72
C LEU A 145 -31.28 13.59 5.70
N GLU A 146 -30.59 12.64 5.08
CA GLU A 146 -31.20 11.64 4.19
C GLU A 146 -32.24 10.79 4.94
N GLU A 147 -31.93 10.34 6.16
CA GLU A 147 -32.88 9.61 7.01
C GLU A 147 -34.11 10.47 7.36
N LEU A 148 -33.90 11.73 7.74
CA LEU A 148 -35.02 12.65 8.01
C LEU A 148 -35.88 12.90 6.77
N VAL A 149 -35.26 13.05 5.60
CA VAL A 149 -36.01 13.20 4.34
C VAL A 149 -36.81 11.94 4.06
N GLN A 150 -36.23 10.75 4.25
CA GLN A 150 -36.94 9.49 4.10
C GLN A 150 -38.13 9.37 5.06
N GLU A 151 -37.96 9.72 6.33
CA GLU A 151 -39.07 9.74 7.31
C GLU A 151 -40.20 10.71 6.89
N LEU A 152 -39.84 11.88 6.35
CA LEU A 152 -40.82 12.85 5.85
C LEU A 152 -41.53 12.36 4.59
N GLU A 153 -40.82 11.66 3.69
CA GLU A 153 -41.41 11.03 2.51
C GLU A 153 -42.40 9.93 2.91
N GLU A 154 -42.03 9.06 3.85
CA GLU A 154 -42.91 8.02 4.40
C GLU A 154 -44.13 8.62 5.10
N GLY A 155 -43.94 9.67 5.91
CA GLY A 155 -45.04 10.39 6.55
C GLY A 155 -45.99 11.06 5.56
N LEU A 156 -45.48 11.53 4.41
CA LEU A 156 -46.29 12.12 3.35
C LEU A 156 -47.02 11.05 2.51
N GLU A 157 -46.39 9.91 2.27
CA GLU A 157 -47.00 8.71 1.67
C GLU A 157 -48.17 8.21 2.52
N ASP A 158 -47.98 8.11 3.84
CA ASP A 158 -49.02 7.71 4.80
C ASP A 158 -50.16 8.74 4.86
N ALA A 159 -49.85 10.04 4.87
CA ALA A 159 -50.86 11.08 4.80
C ALA A 159 -51.70 11.01 3.51
N ARG A 160 -51.06 10.75 2.37
CA ARG A 160 -51.76 10.53 1.09
C ARG A 160 -52.64 9.29 1.13
N ARG A 161 -52.17 8.20 1.74
CA ARG A 161 -52.95 6.96 1.91
C ARG A 161 -54.16 7.20 2.80
N GLY A 162 -53.98 7.84 3.95
CA GLY A 162 -55.08 8.22 4.86
C GLY A 162 -56.09 9.16 4.20
N GLU A 163 -55.64 10.09 3.35
CA GLU A 163 -56.54 10.93 2.56
C GLU A 163 -57.37 10.10 1.56
N ALA A 164 -56.75 9.14 0.88
CA ALA A 164 -57.45 8.26 -0.07
C ALA A 164 -58.49 7.38 0.64
N GLU A 165 -58.17 6.85 1.81
CA GLU A 165 -59.11 6.10 2.66
C GLU A 165 -60.29 6.98 3.11
N ALA A 166 -60.01 8.18 3.62
CA ALA A 166 -61.07 9.12 4.02
C ALA A 166 -61.95 9.52 2.83
N ARG A 167 -61.38 9.73 1.64
CA ARG A 167 -62.15 9.95 0.41
C ARG A 167 -63.04 8.75 0.07
N GLY A 168 -62.51 7.53 0.18
CA GLY A 168 -63.27 6.30 -0.02
C GLY A 168 -64.45 6.15 0.95
N GLU A 169 -64.25 6.47 2.23
CA GLU A 169 -65.32 6.49 3.23
C GLU A 169 -66.39 7.53 2.91
N VAL A 170 -65.99 8.74 2.48
CA VAL A 170 -66.93 9.79 2.07
C VAL A 170 -67.76 9.35 0.86
N GLU A 171 -67.14 8.70 -0.12
CA GLU A 171 -67.85 8.14 -1.29
C GLU A 171 -68.81 7.01 -0.89
N PHE A 172 -68.38 6.14 0.02
CA PHE A 172 -69.24 5.09 0.56
C PHE A 172 -70.47 5.66 1.27
N LEU A 173 -70.28 6.63 2.16
CA LEU A 173 -71.37 7.32 2.87
C LEU A 173 -72.29 8.05 1.88
N ARG A 174 -71.74 8.69 0.84
CA ARG A 174 -72.53 9.31 -0.22
C ARG A 174 -73.42 8.28 -0.92
N GLY A 175 -72.88 7.11 -1.26
CA GLY A 175 -73.64 6.01 -1.85
C GLY A 175 -74.72 5.46 -0.92
N GLU A 176 -74.46 5.41 0.39
CA GLU A 176 -75.45 5.01 1.40
C GLU A 176 -76.58 6.03 1.57
N VAL A 177 -76.24 7.32 1.62
CA VAL A 177 -77.23 8.41 1.65
C VAL A 177 -78.09 8.39 0.39
N GLU A 178 -77.52 8.11 -0.78
CA GLU A 178 -78.30 8.03 -2.03
C GLU A 178 -79.22 6.81 -2.07
N ARG A 179 -78.75 5.65 -1.60
CA ARG A 179 -79.58 4.45 -1.41
C ARG A 179 -80.74 4.71 -0.46
N THR A 180 -80.47 5.19 0.75
CA THR A 180 -81.51 5.49 1.75
C THR A 180 -82.50 6.55 1.26
N ARG A 181 -82.05 7.57 0.51
CA ARG A 181 -82.92 8.54 -0.15
C ARG A 181 -83.80 7.90 -1.21
N SER A 182 -83.28 6.97 -2.01
CA SER A 182 -84.04 6.25 -3.05
C SER A 182 -85.07 5.30 -2.44
N GLU A 183 -84.74 4.62 -1.35
CA GLU A 183 -85.64 3.76 -0.58
C GLU A 183 -86.75 4.59 0.08
N LEU A 184 -86.42 5.72 0.71
CA LEU A 184 -87.41 6.65 1.26
C LEU A 184 -88.35 7.19 0.17
N ARG A 185 -87.83 7.47 -1.03
CA ARG A 185 -88.65 7.89 -2.16
C ARG A 185 -89.60 6.78 -2.61
N ARG A 186 -89.12 5.54 -2.74
CA ARG A 186 -89.96 4.37 -3.08
C ARG A 186 -91.02 4.12 -2.01
N GLU A 187 -90.68 4.21 -0.72
CA GLU A 187 -91.65 4.08 0.36
C GLU A 187 -92.67 5.24 0.35
N ARG A 188 -92.26 6.48 0.05
CA ARG A 188 -93.20 7.59 -0.17
C ARG A 188 -94.10 7.39 -1.39
N GLU A 189 -93.57 6.90 -2.50
CA GLU A 189 -94.34 6.59 -3.71
C GLU A 189 -95.31 5.42 -3.45
N LYS A 190 -94.89 4.39 -2.71
CA LYS A 190 -95.71 3.26 -2.27
C LYS A 190 -96.78 3.67 -1.27
N ALA A 191 -96.45 4.51 -0.28
CA ALA A 191 -97.42 5.07 0.66
C ALA A 191 -98.40 6.00 -0.06
N SER A 192 -97.93 6.83 -0.99
CA SER A 192 -98.78 7.67 -1.86
C SER A 192 -99.65 6.81 -2.77
N ALA A 193 -99.14 5.72 -3.34
CA ALA A 193 -99.92 4.76 -4.12
C ALA A 193 -100.92 3.98 -3.26
N ALA A 194 -100.62 3.70 -1.99
CA ALA A 194 -101.56 3.12 -1.04
C ALA A 194 -102.65 4.12 -0.62
N MET A 195 -102.32 5.42 -0.53
CA MET A 195 -103.29 6.47 -0.20
C MET A 195 -104.14 6.91 -1.39
N ASN A 196 -103.57 7.02 -2.60
CA ASN A 196 -104.28 7.35 -3.85
C ASN A 196 -104.91 6.12 -4.53
N GLY A 197 -104.43 4.91 -4.24
CA GLY A 197 -105.02 3.63 -4.65
C GLY A 197 -106.12 3.14 -3.70
N GLY A 198 -106.56 3.98 -2.77
CA GLY A 198 -107.66 3.73 -1.84
C GLY A 198 -109.04 3.71 -2.49
N HIS A 199 -109.23 2.89 -3.54
CA HIS A 199 -110.53 2.44 -4.03
C HIS A 199 -110.41 1.12 -4.82
N GLY A 200 -109.80 0.08 -4.23
CA GLY A 200 -109.95 -1.27 -4.78
C GLY A 200 -108.98 -2.33 -4.25
N GLY A 201 -109.40 -3.07 -3.23
CA GLY A 201 -109.01 -4.48 -3.06
C GLY A 201 -107.71 -4.77 -2.30
N MET A 202 -107.71 -4.67 -0.96
CA MET A 202 -106.69 -5.26 -0.09
C MET A 202 -107.30 -6.24 0.94
N ASN A 203 -108.15 -7.16 0.49
CA ASN A 203 -108.77 -8.18 1.36
C ASN A 203 -108.24 -9.61 1.15
N GLY A 204 -107.20 -9.79 0.31
CA GLY A 204 -106.71 -11.12 -0.07
C GLY A 204 -105.44 -11.60 0.66
N ASP A 205 -104.57 -10.69 1.10
CA ASP A 205 -103.20 -11.05 1.52
C ASP A 205 -102.92 -10.92 3.03
N ALA A 206 -103.84 -10.29 3.78
CA ALA A 206 -103.77 -10.31 5.25
C ALA A 206 -104.21 -11.67 5.82
N THR A 207 -105.08 -12.38 5.11
CA THR A 207 -105.65 -13.67 5.54
C THR A 207 -104.73 -14.86 5.22
N SER A 208 -103.88 -14.77 4.19
CA SER A 208 -102.81 -15.73 3.90
C SER A 208 -101.71 -15.66 4.96
N ASN A 209 -101.19 -14.46 5.22
CA ASN A 209 -100.16 -14.21 6.23
C ASN A 209 -100.65 -14.54 7.65
N SER A 210 -101.93 -14.30 7.95
CA SER A 210 -102.52 -14.67 9.24
C SER A 210 -102.58 -16.18 9.46
N LYS A 211 -102.88 -16.97 8.42
CA LYS A 211 -102.92 -18.44 8.53
C LYS A 211 -101.51 -19.04 8.64
N GLU A 212 -100.55 -18.46 7.94
CA GLU A 212 -99.14 -18.87 8.05
C GLU A 212 -98.55 -18.53 9.42
N LEU A 213 -98.94 -17.39 10.02
CA LEU A 213 -98.60 -17.04 11.40
C LEU A 213 -99.22 -17.99 12.42
N GLU A 214 -100.50 -18.35 12.27
CA GLU A 214 -101.18 -19.30 13.16
C GLU A 214 -100.53 -20.70 13.08
N GLN A 215 -100.16 -21.15 11.88
CA GLN A 215 -99.42 -22.40 11.68
C GLN A 215 -98.03 -22.37 12.33
N LYS A 216 -97.30 -21.25 12.23
CA LYS A 216 -96.01 -21.05 12.90
C LYS A 216 -96.16 -20.98 14.41
N GLU A 217 -97.25 -20.40 14.93
CA GLU A 217 -97.55 -20.35 16.36
C GLU A 217 -97.84 -21.75 16.91
N ASP A 218 -98.55 -22.60 16.18
CA ASP A 218 -98.79 -23.99 16.57
C ASP A 218 -97.54 -24.86 16.48
N GLU A 219 -96.67 -24.64 15.48
CA GLU A 219 -95.33 -25.23 15.44
C GLU A 219 -94.47 -24.78 16.63
N ILE A 220 -94.47 -23.49 16.97
CA ILE A 220 -93.76 -22.97 18.13
C ILE A 220 -94.33 -23.57 19.42
N ARG A 221 -95.65 -23.73 19.54
CA ARG A 221 -96.29 -24.34 20.70
C ARG A 221 -95.91 -25.82 20.83
N GLY A 222 -95.88 -26.55 19.71
CA GLY A 222 -95.44 -27.94 19.62
C GLY A 222 -93.96 -28.11 19.94
N LEU A 223 -93.09 -27.29 19.34
CA LEU A 223 -91.65 -27.28 19.60
C LEU A 223 -91.34 -26.88 21.04
N LYS A 224 -92.09 -25.93 21.62
CA LYS A 224 -91.96 -25.54 23.03
C LYS A 224 -92.41 -26.65 23.97
N ALA A 225 -93.44 -27.43 23.63
CA ALA A 225 -93.84 -28.61 24.39
C ALA A 225 -92.78 -29.72 24.32
N ILE A 226 -92.17 -29.93 23.15
CA ILE A 226 -91.06 -30.88 22.96
C ILE A 226 -89.83 -30.45 23.76
N ILE A 227 -89.45 -29.17 23.71
CA ILE A 227 -88.37 -28.60 24.52
C ILE A 227 -88.67 -28.77 26.01
N HIS A 228 -89.92 -28.55 26.43
CA HIS A 228 -90.31 -28.70 27.84
C HIS A 228 -90.37 -30.17 28.29
N SER A 229 -90.59 -31.13 27.38
CA SER A 229 -90.43 -32.57 27.66
C SER A 229 -88.96 -33.01 27.67
N LEU A 230 -88.10 -32.42 26.84
CA LEU A 230 -86.67 -32.71 26.80
C LEU A 230 -85.88 -32.04 27.94
N SER A 231 -86.36 -30.89 28.43
CA SER A 231 -85.69 -30.12 29.50
C SER A 231 -86.05 -30.60 30.92
N ARG A 232 -87.01 -31.53 31.09
CA ARG A 232 -87.33 -32.14 32.40
C ARG A 232 -86.60 -33.46 32.67
N ASP A 233 -85.83 -33.97 31.71
CA ASP A 233 -84.99 -35.17 31.86
C ASP A 233 -83.49 -34.85 32.07
N SER A 234 -83.16 -33.61 32.43
CA SER A 234 -81.78 -33.20 32.73
C SER A 234 -81.73 -32.17 33.86
N VAL A 235 -81.42 -32.63 35.07
CA VAL A 235 -81.11 -31.81 36.28
C VAL A 235 -80.13 -32.62 37.16
N PRO A 236 -79.12 -32.04 37.85
CA PRO A 236 -78.24 -30.91 37.52
C PRO A 236 -76.75 -31.19 37.87
N ALA A 237 -75.81 -30.34 37.40
CA ALA A 237 -74.60 -29.99 38.16
C ALA A 237 -73.96 -28.70 37.60
N ASP A 238 -73.58 -27.81 38.52
CA ASP A 238 -72.87 -26.54 38.37
C ASP A 238 -71.57 -26.63 37.55
N VAL A 239 -71.22 -25.55 36.83
CA VAL A 239 -70.15 -24.57 37.16
C VAL A 239 -69.96 -23.60 35.95
N ASP A 240 -69.69 -22.35 36.29
CA ASP A 240 -69.44 -21.11 35.53
C ASP A 240 -68.96 -21.13 34.05
N ARG A 241 -69.43 -20.08 33.35
CA ARG A 241 -69.19 -19.59 31.98
C ARG A 241 -67.98 -18.59 31.96
N PRO A 242 -67.36 -18.11 30.83
CA PRO A 242 -67.63 -18.28 29.38
C PRO A 242 -66.44 -18.65 28.45
N GLY A 243 -66.76 -19.27 27.32
CA GLY A 243 -65.97 -19.18 26.07
C GLY A 243 -66.32 -20.27 25.07
N LEU A 244 -67.04 -19.93 23.99
CA LEU A 244 -67.69 -20.84 23.03
C LEU A 244 -66.74 -21.81 22.30
N PRO A 245 -67.23 -23.00 21.89
CA PRO A 245 -66.78 -23.61 20.65
C PRO A 245 -67.95 -24.09 19.77
N GLN A 246 -67.91 -23.83 18.46
CA GLN A 246 -68.14 -24.90 17.47
C GLN A 246 -67.84 -24.49 16.01
N ARG A 247 -67.00 -25.35 15.40
CA ARG A 247 -67.01 -25.83 14.00
C ARG A 247 -66.47 -24.91 12.89
N THR A 248 -65.22 -25.17 12.49
CA THR A 248 -64.90 -25.68 11.13
C THR A 248 -63.64 -26.56 11.20
N SER A 249 -63.77 -27.79 10.76
CA SER A 249 -62.73 -28.83 10.76
C SER A 249 -62.14 -28.97 9.36
N SER A 250 -60.97 -28.37 9.13
CA SER A 250 -59.99 -28.78 8.08
C SER A 250 -58.73 -27.89 7.97
N PHE A 251 -58.62 -26.75 8.66
CA PHE A 251 -57.45 -25.85 8.57
C PHE A 251 -56.51 -25.85 9.79
N GLN A 252 -56.79 -26.64 10.84
CA GLN A 252 -56.03 -26.58 12.10
C GLN A 252 -54.69 -27.33 12.08
N SER A 253 -54.47 -28.26 11.15
CA SER A 253 -53.23 -29.05 11.11
C SER A 253 -52.02 -28.22 10.65
N HIS A 254 -52.21 -27.28 9.71
CA HIS A 254 -51.12 -26.42 9.24
C HIS A 254 -50.71 -25.36 10.28
N ARG A 255 -51.65 -24.74 10.98
CA ARG A 255 -51.34 -23.75 12.04
C ARG A 255 -50.60 -24.34 13.24
N HIS A 256 -50.87 -25.59 13.60
CA HIS A 256 -50.18 -26.24 14.71
C HIS A 256 -48.74 -26.63 14.34
N LYS A 257 -48.50 -27.01 13.07
CA LYS A 257 -47.14 -27.27 12.56
C LYS A 257 -46.33 -25.98 12.44
N GLU A 258 -46.93 -24.93 11.92
CA GLU A 258 -46.32 -23.60 11.81
C GLU A 258 -46.02 -22.98 13.19
N SER A 259 -46.89 -23.24 14.18
CA SER A 259 -46.65 -22.85 15.58
C SER A 259 -45.52 -23.64 16.26
N LEU A 260 -45.34 -24.93 15.93
CA LEU A 260 -44.23 -25.73 16.46
C LEU A 260 -42.91 -25.35 15.80
N ASP A 261 -42.92 -25.10 14.50
CA ASP A 261 -41.75 -24.62 13.75
C ASP A 261 -41.34 -23.21 14.24
N ALA A 262 -42.31 -22.33 14.52
CA ALA A 262 -42.05 -21.03 15.13
C ALA A 262 -41.48 -21.14 16.56
N HIS A 263 -41.96 -22.09 17.36
CA HIS A 263 -41.38 -22.37 18.68
C HIS A 263 -39.95 -22.90 18.59
N MET A 264 -39.66 -23.81 17.67
CA MET A 264 -38.31 -24.34 17.45
C MET A 264 -37.34 -23.26 16.93
N ALA A 265 -37.82 -22.37 16.05
CA ALA A 265 -37.04 -21.22 15.57
C ALA A 265 -36.76 -20.22 16.70
N LYS A 266 -37.76 -19.95 17.55
CA LYS A 266 -37.61 -19.11 18.74
C LYS A 266 -36.61 -19.72 19.73
N ASP A 267 -36.72 -21.01 20.03
CA ASP A 267 -35.79 -21.71 20.93
C ASP A 267 -34.37 -21.75 20.35
N LYS A 268 -34.22 -21.79 19.02
CA LYS A 268 -32.91 -21.69 18.36
C LYS A 268 -32.32 -20.29 18.51
N LEU A 269 -33.12 -19.26 18.27
CA LEU A 269 -32.72 -17.87 18.48
C LEU A 269 -32.36 -17.59 19.94
N GLU A 270 -33.11 -18.13 20.90
CA GLU A 270 -32.82 -17.98 22.33
C GLU A 270 -31.49 -18.63 22.72
N ARG A 271 -31.14 -19.78 22.14
CA ARG A 271 -29.80 -20.39 22.31
C ARG A 271 -28.71 -19.54 21.69
N GLU A 272 -28.89 -19.08 20.45
CA GLU A 272 -27.91 -18.22 19.77
C GLU A 272 -27.69 -16.90 20.53
N VAL A 273 -28.75 -16.29 21.07
CA VAL A 273 -28.67 -15.10 21.92
C VAL A 273 -27.95 -15.41 23.23
N SER A 274 -28.20 -16.58 23.84
CA SER A 274 -27.48 -17.02 25.04
C SER A 274 -25.98 -17.21 24.77
N ASP A 275 -25.63 -17.84 23.65
CA ASP A 275 -24.24 -18.10 23.25
C ASP A 275 -23.51 -16.79 22.91
N LEU A 276 -24.18 -15.85 22.23
CA LEU A 276 -23.64 -14.52 21.95
C LEU A 276 -23.43 -13.71 23.23
N ARG A 277 -24.36 -13.80 24.20
CA ARG A 277 -24.18 -13.17 25.52
C ARG A 277 -22.99 -13.76 26.27
N ALA A 278 -22.82 -15.08 26.26
CA ALA A 278 -21.67 -15.74 26.88
C ALA A 278 -20.34 -15.37 26.20
N LEU A 279 -20.33 -15.22 24.87
CA LEU A 279 -19.16 -14.74 24.12
C LEU A 279 -18.83 -13.29 24.43
N LEU A 280 -19.84 -12.42 24.57
CA LEU A 280 -19.63 -11.03 24.97
C LEU A 280 -19.09 -10.95 26.40
N GLU A 281 -19.63 -11.74 27.34
CA GLU A 281 -19.12 -11.80 28.72
C GLU A 281 -17.67 -12.28 28.78
N ASN A 282 -17.30 -13.29 27.98
CA ASN A 282 -15.92 -13.77 27.87
C ASN A 282 -14.98 -12.77 27.19
N LYS A 283 -15.47 -11.99 26.22
CA LYS A 283 -14.70 -10.89 25.63
C LYS A 283 -14.51 -9.76 26.62
N ASN A 284 -15.56 -9.38 27.33
CA ASN A 284 -15.52 -8.34 28.35
C ASN A 284 -14.58 -8.72 29.50
N SER A 285 -14.61 -9.96 29.98
CA SER A 285 -13.67 -10.43 31.02
C SER A 285 -12.22 -10.41 30.54
N ARG A 286 -11.97 -10.82 29.29
CA ARG A 286 -10.63 -10.75 28.68
C ARG A 286 -10.16 -9.31 28.48
N GLU A 287 -11.07 -8.40 28.12
CA GLU A 287 -10.80 -6.98 28.00
C GLU A 287 -10.44 -6.40 29.37
N GLU A 288 -11.23 -6.65 30.42
CA GLU A 288 -10.93 -6.25 31.79
C GLU A 288 -9.59 -6.81 32.30
N ASP A 289 -9.22 -8.04 31.92
CA ASP A 289 -7.91 -8.62 32.24
C ASP A 289 -6.76 -7.84 31.56
N LEU A 290 -6.92 -7.50 30.28
CA LEU A 290 -5.93 -6.71 29.52
C LEU A 290 -5.84 -5.27 30.04
N GLU A 291 -6.97 -4.66 30.41
CA GLU A 291 -7.00 -3.34 31.04
C GLU A 291 -6.28 -3.35 32.39
N ARG A 292 -6.47 -4.40 33.20
CA ARG A 292 -5.72 -4.60 34.44
C ARG A 292 -4.23 -4.78 34.18
N GLU A 293 -3.84 -5.49 33.14
CA GLU A 293 -2.43 -5.63 32.74
C GLU A 293 -1.82 -4.30 32.30
N ILE A 294 -2.53 -3.51 31.48
CA ILE A 294 -2.10 -2.18 31.07
C ILE A 294 -1.98 -1.24 32.28
N GLU A 295 -2.93 -1.29 33.21
CA GLU A 295 -2.89 -0.48 34.43
C GLU A 295 -1.72 -0.91 35.34
N MET A 296 -1.42 -2.21 35.43
CA MET A 296 -0.22 -2.71 36.10
C MET A 296 1.07 -2.26 35.42
N LEU A 297 1.13 -2.27 34.09
CA LEU A 297 2.29 -1.77 33.33
C LEU A 297 2.47 -0.26 33.48
N ARG A 298 1.37 0.52 33.49
CA ARG A 298 1.40 1.96 33.76
C ARG A 298 1.84 2.25 35.19
N ARG A 299 1.37 1.51 36.18
CA ARG A 299 1.78 1.65 37.59
C ARG A 299 3.20 1.17 37.85
N GLY A 300 3.62 0.07 37.24
CA GLY A 300 5.00 -0.45 37.30
C GLY A 300 6.01 0.43 36.58
N SER A 301 5.59 1.08 35.48
CA SER A 301 6.38 2.10 34.78
C SER A 301 6.49 3.40 35.61
N ALA A 302 5.44 3.78 36.34
CA ALA A 302 5.47 4.93 37.24
C ALA A 302 6.40 4.76 38.47
N THR A 303 6.71 3.53 38.89
CA THR A 303 7.65 3.27 39.99
C THR A 303 9.13 3.22 39.56
N THR A 304 9.44 3.24 38.26
CA THR A 304 10.82 3.03 37.77
C THR A 304 11.43 4.25 37.06
N HIS A 305 10.72 5.36 36.93
CA HIS A 305 11.23 6.56 36.26
C HIS A 305 11.07 7.85 37.08
N ARG A 306 11.86 7.95 38.16
CA ARG A 306 12.34 9.23 38.70
C ARG A 306 13.86 9.15 38.88
N GLY A 307 14.61 9.48 37.84
CA GLY A 307 16.06 9.56 37.95
C GLY A 307 16.81 9.67 36.62
N SER A 308 17.04 10.91 36.20
CA SER A 308 18.24 11.39 35.51
C SER A 308 18.41 11.20 34.00
N ALA A 309 18.63 12.36 33.38
CA ALA A 309 19.28 12.57 32.11
C ALA A 309 20.77 12.18 32.12
N MET A 310 21.32 12.05 30.90
CA MET A 310 22.74 12.08 30.47
C MET A 310 23.41 10.74 30.07
N THR A 311 23.80 10.71 28.79
CA THR A 311 25.07 10.21 28.20
C THR A 311 25.33 8.71 27.96
N ILE A 312 25.47 8.41 26.65
CA ILE A 312 26.52 7.63 25.95
C ILE A 312 26.80 6.18 26.42
N GLY A 313 26.58 5.24 25.50
CA GLY A 313 27.61 4.25 25.17
C GLY A 313 27.45 2.81 25.67
N SER A 314 26.85 1.99 24.79
CA SER A 314 27.26 0.62 24.45
C SER A 314 26.79 -0.59 25.27
N ALA A 315 26.21 -1.50 24.47
CA ALA A 315 26.30 -2.96 24.50
C ALA A 315 25.29 -3.77 25.34
N ASN A 316 24.61 -4.65 24.59
CA ASN A 316 23.90 -5.87 25.00
C ASN A 316 22.69 -5.71 25.91
N GLN A 317 21.48 -5.83 25.34
CA GLN A 317 20.69 -7.08 25.35
C GLN A 317 19.47 -6.93 24.43
N ARG A 318 19.53 -7.55 23.25
CA ARG A 318 18.33 -7.98 22.52
C ARG A 318 17.97 -9.36 23.03
N SER A 319 16.90 -9.50 23.81
CA SER A 319 16.25 -10.80 24.04
C SER A 319 15.04 -10.90 23.12
N SER A 320 15.24 -11.67 22.05
CA SER A 320 14.24 -12.10 21.08
C SER A 320 13.29 -13.12 21.68
N PHE A 321 12.02 -12.74 21.88
CA PHE A 321 10.90 -13.70 21.89
C PHE A 321 10.30 -13.76 20.50
N ARG A 322 10.99 -14.50 19.64
CA ARG A 322 10.43 -15.07 18.42
C ARG A 322 10.95 -16.50 18.41
N ASP A 323 10.15 -17.43 18.91
CA ASP A 323 10.30 -18.81 18.45
C ASP A 323 8.95 -19.40 18.07
N SER A 324 9.01 -19.97 16.87
CA SER A 324 7.96 -20.45 16.02
C SER A 324 8.00 -21.98 16.07
N ARG A 325 6.86 -22.62 15.84
CA ARG A 325 6.85 -24.06 15.58
C ARG A 325 7.61 -24.40 14.28
N GLY A 326 8.69 -25.16 14.41
CA GLY A 326 8.96 -26.35 13.59
C GLY A 326 10.20 -26.33 12.68
N THR A 327 11.28 -27.02 13.07
CA THR A 327 11.70 -28.35 12.52
C THR A 327 13.16 -28.69 12.91
N VAL A 328 13.27 -29.71 13.77
CA VAL A 328 14.28 -30.78 13.95
C VAL A 328 15.66 -30.68 13.24
N ILE A 329 16.77 -30.78 13.98
CA ILE A 329 17.74 -31.93 14.02
C ILE A 329 18.91 -31.63 14.99
N LEU A 330 19.42 -32.72 15.57
CA LEU A 330 20.19 -32.92 16.80
C LEU A 330 21.47 -32.10 17.02
N ALA A 331 21.64 -31.73 18.29
CA ALA A 331 22.90 -31.43 18.96
C ALA A 331 23.69 -32.70 19.35
N ARG A 332 25.01 -32.56 19.43
CA ARG A 332 25.94 -33.18 20.40
C ARG A 332 27.20 -32.32 20.41
N ASP A 333 27.94 -32.09 21.47
CA ASP A 333 27.78 -32.24 22.92
C ASP A 333 28.92 -31.36 23.49
N PHE A 334 28.66 -30.68 24.60
CA PHE A 334 29.63 -29.89 25.37
C PHE A 334 30.59 -30.79 26.17
N GLU A 335 31.83 -30.32 26.42
CA GLU A 335 32.52 -30.21 27.74
C GLU A 335 34.03 -29.89 27.57
N PRO A 336 34.77 -29.39 28.60
CA PRO A 336 35.47 -28.10 28.55
C PRO A 336 36.97 -28.18 28.92
N GLY A 337 37.72 -27.09 28.73
CA GLY A 337 39.10 -27.00 29.25
C GLY A 337 39.81 -25.66 29.03
N SER A 338 40.07 -24.96 30.14
CA SER A 338 41.18 -24.07 30.55
C SER A 338 42.02 -23.20 29.56
N PRO A 339 42.66 -22.10 30.05
CA PRO A 339 43.05 -20.92 29.29
C PRO A 339 44.53 -20.92 28.83
N GLU A 340 44.90 -19.83 28.13
CA GLU A 340 46.21 -19.40 27.60
C GLU A 340 46.48 -19.72 26.12
N ALA A 341 46.49 -18.67 25.28
CA ALA A 341 47.60 -18.36 24.36
C ALA A 341 47.29 -17.09 23.53
N ARG A 342 48.37 -16.39 23.19
CA ARG A 342 48.44 -15.07 22.56
C ARG A 342 48.33 -15.14 21.02
N LYS A 343 48.08 -13.94 20.42
CA LYS A 343 48.33 -13.53 19.01
C LYS A 343 47.37 -14.20 17.99
N THR A 344 46.83 -13.55 16.96
CA THR A 344 47.39 -12.64 15.94
C THR A 344 46.24 -11.99 15.17
N HIS A 345 46.49 -10.80 14.61
CA HIS A 345 45.60 -10.09 13.69
C HIS A 345 45.35 -10.85 12.38
N THR A 346 44.10 -10.85 11.91
CA THR A 346 43.77 -11.14 10.50
C THR A 346 42.69 -10.16 10.02
N ARG A 347 43.08 -9.25 9.12
CA ARG A 347 42.19 -8.38 8.35
C ARG A 347 41.48 -9.22 7.27
N GLY A 348 40.15 -9.11 7.20
CA GLY A 348 39.35 -9.59 6.07
C GLY A 348 39.21 -8.52 4.97
N PRO A 349 38.82 -8.92 3.75
CA PRO A 349 39.06 -8.19 2.50
C PRO A 349 38.04 -7.06 2.26
N THR A 350 38.56 -5.98 1.69
CA THR A 350 37.85 -4.80 1.18
C THR A 350 36.93 -5.17 0.02
N LEU A 351 35.66 -4.75 0.09
CA LEU A 351 34.73 -4.77 -1.05
C LEU A 351 34.93 -3.51 -1.92
N ASP A 352 34.65 -3.69 -3.21
CA ASP A 352 34.97 -2.82 -4.34
C ASP A 352 34.43 -1.38 -4.25
N THR A 353 35.25 -0.45 -4.73
CA THR A 353 34.91 0.95 -5.03
C THR A 353 33.99 1.02 -6.26
N MET A 354 32.84 1.68 -6.13
CA MET A 354 32.00 2.04 -7.28
C MET A 354 32.72 3.05 -8.21
N PRO A 355 32.54 2.96 -9.54
CA PRO A 355 33.07 3.96 -10.46
C PRO A 355 32.27 5.27 -10.35
N GLU A 356 32.94 6.32 -9.89
CA GLU A 356 32.47 7.71 -9.95
C GLU A 356 32.35 8.14 -11.43
N SER A 357 31.19 8.71 -11.79
CA SER A 357 30.94 9.31 -13.10
C SER A 357 31.00 10.85 -13.02
N ASP A 358 32.08 11.40 -12.47
CA ASP A 358 32.27 12.87 -12.36
C ASP A 358 33.39 13.37 -13.29
N ALA A 359 33.28 13.05 -14.58
CA ALA A 359 34.32 13.35 -15.56
C ALA A 359 33.91 14.32 -16.68
N PHE A 360 32.99 15.28 -16.49
CA PHE A 360 32.85 16.44 -17.38
C PHE A 360 32.25 17.62 -16.59
N SER A 361 32.98 18.66 -16.19
CA SER A 361 33.21 19.82 -17.07
C SER A 361 34.24 20.78 -16.49
N SER A 362 35.51 20.65 -16.90
CA SER A 362 36.42 21.79 -16.98
C SER A 362 36.30 22.40 -18.37
N ALA A 363 35.75 23.61 -18.43
CA ALA A 363 35.52 24.37 -19.66
C ALA A 363 36.82 24.56 -20.47
N THR A 364 36.79 24.12 -21.73
CA THR A 364 37.66 24.62 -22.80
C THR A 364 36.77 25.03 -23.96
N GLU A 365 37.07 26.17 -24.60
CA GLU A 365 36.26 26.89 -25.61
C GLU A 365 35.91 26.11 -26.90
N THR A 366 36.24 24.81 -26.97
CA THR A 366 35.96 23.94 -28.12
C THR A 366 35.34 22.59 -27.74
N SER A 367 34.96 22.39 -26.47
CA SER A 367 34.23 21.18 -26.05
C SER A 367 32.73 21.37 -26.31
N THR A 368 32.11 20.40 -26.98
CA THR A 368 30.69 20.36 -27.35
C THR A 368 29.78 20.57 -26.15
N LEU A 369 29.21 21.77 -26.01
CA LEU A 369 28.15 22.09 -25.04
C LEU A 369 26.96 21.15 -25.32
N TRP A 370 26.59 20.31 -24.37
CA TRP A 370 25.48 19.36 -24.47
C TRP A 370 24.35 19.81 -23.53
N CYS A 371 23.15 20.13 -24.05
CA CYS A 371 22.01 20.45 -23.19
C CYS A 371 21.31 19.15 -22.79
N GLU A 372 21.31 18.81 -21.50
CA GLU A 372 20.61 17.63 -20.96
C GLU A 372 19.08 17.76 -21.02
N ILE A 373 18.53 18.97 -21.13
CA ILE A 373 17.08 19.21 -21.17
C ILE A 373 16.47 18.84 -22.52
N CYS A 374 17.24 18.96 -23.62
CA CYS A 374 16.76 18.61 -24.96
C CYS A 374 17.72 17.70 -25.72
N GLU A 375 18.64 17.04 -25.00
CA GLU A 375 19.58 16.03 -25.49
C GLU A 375 20.25 16.41 -26.81
N THR A 376 20.66 17.67 -26.94
CA THR A 376 21.24 18.20 -28.19
C THR A 376 22.54 18.93 -27.92
N SER A 377 23.52 18.70 -28.80
CA SER A 377 24.81 19.39 -28.79
C SER A 377 24.72 20.77 -29.45
N GLY A 378 25.47 21.74 -28.92
CA GLY A 378 25.61 23.10 -29.45
C GLY A 378 25.21 24.22 -28.50
N HIS A 379 24.64 23.93 -27.32
CA HIS A 379 24.27 24.94 -26.33
C HIS A 379 24.22 24.37 -24.91
N ASP A 380 24.36 25.24 -23.91
CA ASP A 380 24.24 24.90 -22.49
C ASP A 380 22.77 25.00 -22.04
N ILE A 381 22.43 24.39 -20.91
CA ILE A 381 21.13 24.44 -20.23
C ILE A 381 20.60 25.87 -20.10
N LEU A 382 21.47 26.84 -19.80
CA LEU A 382 21.09 28.25 -19.66
C LEU A 382 20.76 28.97 -20.98
N THR A 383 21.12 28.37 -22.11
CA THR A 383 20.86 28.84 -23.48
C THR A 383 19.90 27.92 -24.23
N CYS A 384 19.27 27.00 -23.51
CA CYS A 384 18.40 25.96 -24.04
C CYS A 384 17.02 26.55 -24.35
N THR A 385 16.82 26.93 -25.62
CA THR A 385 15.56 27.52 -26.11
C THR A 385 14.35 26.62 -25.88
N ASN A 386 14.54 25.30 -25.70
CA ASN A 386 13.47 24.36 -25.38
C ASN A 386 12.88 24.50 -23.96
N MET A 387 13.50 25.27 -23.06
CA MET A 387 12.89 25.63 -21.77
C MET A 387 11.81 26.71 -21.90
N PHE A 388 11.75 27.42 -23.03
CA PHE A 388 10.71 28.39 -23.34
C PHE A 388 9.90 27.83 -24.51
N GLY A 389 8.74 27.24 -24.21
CA GLY A 389 7.95 26.44 -25.16
C GLY A 389 7.67 27.11 -26.52
N PRO A 390 7.30 26.31 -27.54
CA PRO A 390 7.14 26.81 -28.90
C PRO A 390 5.94 27.76 -29.00
N GLN A 391 6.19 29.05 -29.17
CA GLN A 391 5.22 29.91 -29.87
C GLN A 391 5.18 29.48 -31.33
N THR A 392 4.07 28.88 -31.72
CA THR A 392 3.62 28.91 -33.10
C THR A 392 3.41 30.36 -33.52
N GLU A 393 4.27 30.90 -34.37
CA GLU A 393 3.85 31.76 -35.48
C GLU A 393 4.95 31.90 -36.54
N GLN A 394 4.53 31.69 -37.78
CA GLN A 394 5.28 31.91 -39.01
C GLN A 394 5.78 33.36 -39.06
N THR A 395 7.08 33.61 -39.26
CA THR A 395 7.52 34.41 -40.41
C THR A 395 9.03 34.29 -40.65
N THR A 396 9.34 34.24 -41.94
CA THR A 396 10.64 34.22 -42.58
C THR A 396 11.59 35.35 -42.16
N THR A 397 12.83 34.95 -41.94
CA THR A 397 14.10 35.68 -42.02
C THR A 397 14.14 36.90 -42.95
N ASN A 398 14.67 38.04 -42.46
CA ASN A 398 15.95 38.59 -42.94
C ASN A 398 16.36 39.91 -42.24
N GLY A 399 17.63 39.97 -41.85
CA GLY A 399 18.47 41.15 -42.12
C GLY A 399 18.61 42.23 -41.04
N ASP A 400 19.71 42.14 -40.30
CA ASP A 400 20.74 43.18 -40.18
C ASP A 400 20.45 44.53 -39.46
N SER A 401 21.40 44.89 -38.59
CA SER A 401 21.84 46.24 -38.21
C SER A 401 21.05 47.12 -37.21
N LYS A 402 21.81 47.52 -36.17
CA LYS A 402 21.92 48.86 -35.51
C LYS A 402 20.99 49.26 -34.33
N THR A 403 21.68 49.46 -33.19
CA THR A 403 21.66 50.60 -32.25
C THR A 403 20.33 51.27 -31.84
N GLY A 404 20.13 51.34 -30.51
CA GLY A 404 19.91 52.63 -29.82
C GLY A 404 18.49 52.98 -29.33
N LYS A 405 18.42 53.21 -28.00
CA LYS A 405 17.64 54.23 -27.28
C LYS A 405 16.08 54.21 -27.31
N ASP A 406 15.55 53.92 -26.12
CA ASP A 406 14.78 54.87 -25.27
C ASP A 406 13.26 55.04 -25.50
N VAL A 407 12.60 55.28 -24.37
CA VAL A 407 11.28 55.93 -24.16
C VAL A 407 9.99 55.09 -24.28
N VAL A 408 9.52 54.63 -23.10
CA VAL A 408 8.23 54.94 -22.44
C VAL A 408 7.08 55.43 -23.34
N ARG A 409 5.84 54.94 -23.14
CA ARG A 409 4.61 55.75 -22.89
C ARG A 409 3.29 54.97 -23.17
N GLU A 410 2.58 54.69 -22.07
CA GLU A 410 1.18 55.07 -21.80
C GLU A 410 0.05 54.61 -22.74
N GLY A 411 -1.05 54.14 -22.14
CA GLY A 411 -2.38 54.57 -22.59
C GLY A 411 -3.46 53.51 -22.61
N LEU A 412 -4.21 53.43 -21.51
CA LEU A 412 -5.53 52.78 -21.41
C LEU A 412 -6.53 53.30 -22.46
N LYS A 413 -7.44 52.40 -22.89
CA LYS A 413 -8.86 52.60 -23.26
C LYS A 413 -9.45 51.19 -23.44
N GLY A 414 -10.64 50.80 -22.96
CA GLY A 414 -11.78 51.51 -22.41
C GLY A 414 -13.04 50.66 -22.71
N LEU A 415 -13.55 49.98 -21.69
CA LEU A 415 -14.94 49.64 -21.33
C LEU A 415 -16.06 49.38 -22.41
N THR A 416 -16.57 48.13 -22.39
CA THR A 416 -18.01 47.71 -22.24
C THR A 416 -19.00 47.84 -23.44
N PRO A 417 -20.27 47.36 -23.36
CA PRO A 417 -20.72 45.97 -23.59
C PRO A 417 -21.97 45.89 -24.53
N ASN A 418 -22.40 44.71 -25.01
CA ASN A 418 -23.84 44.47 -25.20
C ASN A 418 -24.26 43.00 -25.40
N THR A 419 -25.47 42.74 -24.94
CA THR A 419 -26.28 41.52 -24.84
C THR A 419 -27.00 41.10 -26.13
N GLY A 420 -27.37 39.81 -26.23
CA GLY A 420 -28.42 39.24 -27.09
C GLY A 420 -28.20 37.72 -27.28
N GLN A 421 -28.88 36.84 -26.54
CA GLN A 421 -30.16 36.16 -26.85
C GLN A 421 -30.04 35.00 -27.87
N GLU A 422 -30.79 33.91 -27.58
CA GLU A 422 -31.05 32.67 -28.36
C GLU A 422 -30.05 31.50 -28.14
N GLU A 423 -30.41 30.23 -27.99
CA GLU A 423 -31.67 29.48 -27.87
C GLU A 423 -31.28 28.04 -27.42
N PHE A 424 -32.04 27.43 -26.51
CA PHE A 424 -31.84 26.04 -26.03
C PHE A 424 -32.37 25.01 -27.04
N LYS A 425 -31.54 24.04 -27.48
CA LYS A 425 -31.99 22.69 -27.92
C LYS A 425 -30.96 21.60 -27.59
N PRO A 426 -31.33 20.53 -26.85
CA PRO A 426 -30.45 19.38 -26.57
C PRO A 426 -30.49 18.30 -27.67
N ALA A 427 -29.36 17.61 -27.87
CA ALA A 427 -29.20 16.53 -28.84
C ALA A 427 -29.71 15.16 -28.31
N PRO A 428 -30.41 14.34 -29.11
CA PRO A 428 -30.92 13.04 -28.67
C PRO A 428 -29.92 11.89 -28.86
N LEU A 429 -29.90 11.00 -27.87
CA LEU A 429 -29.22 9.70 -27.82
C LEU A 429 -30.11 8.59 -28.40
N SER A 430 -29.60 7.73 -29.30
CA SER A 430 -29.86 6.26 -29.39
C SER A 430 -29.37 5.62 -30.71
N PRO A 431 -29.12 4.28 -30.74
CA PRO A 431 -28.07 3.65 -31.56
C PRO A 431 -28.59 2.94 -32.82
N ILE A 432 -27.81 2.97 -33.91
CA ILE A 432 -28.07 2.19 -35.14
C ILE A 432 -26.99 1.12 -35.34
N LYS A 433 -27.48 -0.11 -35.52
CA LYS A 433 -26.76 -1.37 -35.70
C LYS A 433 -26.70 -1.72 -37.18
N THR A 434 -25.51 -1.92 -37.75
CA THR A 434 -25.34 -2.57 -39.07
C THR A 434 -24.19 -3.59 -39.04
N LYS A 435 -24.44 -4.73 -39.69
CA LYS A 435 -23.58 -5.91 -39.81
C LYS A 435 -22.47 -5.69 -40.86
N ALA A 436 -21.33 -6.34 -40.61
CA ALA A 436 -20.05 -6.32 -41.35
C ALA A 436 -20.12 -6.79 -42.82
N PRO A 437 -19.05 -6.59 -43.62
CA PRO A 437 -17.95 -7.57 -43.62
C PRO A 437 -16.52 -7.00 -43.61
N THR A 438 -15.67 -7.74 -42.90
CA THR A 438 -14.22 -7.95 -43.00
C THR A 438 -13.38 -7.00 -43.88
N SER A 439 -12.67 -6.09 -43.24
CA SER A 439 -11.34 -5.65 -43.66
C SER A 439 -10.53 -5.29 -42.40
N VAL A 440 -9.30 -5.77 -42.32
CA VAL A 440 -8.38 -5.57 -41.19
C VAL A 440 -7.90 -4.11 -41.22
N PRO A 441 -8.11 -3.29 -40.17
CA PRO A 441 -7.42 -2.01 -40.04
C PRO A 441 -6.28 -2.11 -39.00
N PRO A 442 -5.26 -1.25 -39.10
CA PRO A 442 -4.12 -1.24 -38.20
C PRO A 442 -4.55 -0.94 -36.76
N THR A 443 -3.82 -1.53 -35.82
CA THR A 443 -3.97 -1.38 -34.37
C THR A 443 -4.09 0.09 -34.01
N ILE A 444 -5.30 0.50 -33.62
CA ILE A 444 -5.57 1.84 -33.08
C ILE A 444 -5.04 1.82 -31.65
N ASN A 445 -4.01 2.62 -31.37
CA ASN A 445 -3.56 2.93 -30.01
C ASN A 445 -4.64 3.76 -29.33
N ILE A 446 -5.60 3.06 -28.72
CA ILE A 446 -6.54 3.65 -27.78
C ILE A 446 -5.73 3.90 -26.51
N LEU A 447 -5.38 5.17 -26.26
CA LEU A 447 -4.94 5.62 -24.95
C LEU A 447 -6.02 5.17 -23.95
N PRO A 448 -5.73 4.25 -23.01
CA PRO A 448 -6.72 3.82 -22.04
C PRO A 448 -6.94 4.97 -21.07
N ASN A 449 -8.20 5.25 -20.80
CA ASN A 449 -8.65 6.25 -19.85
C ASN A 449 -7.91 6.04 -18.50
N PRO A 450 -7.27 7.07 -17.90
CA PRO A 450 -6.51 6.96 -16.64
C PRO A 450 -7.34 6.57 -15.40
N MET A 451 -8.63 6.27 -15.58
CA MET A 451 -9.54 5.81 -14.53
C MET A 451 -9.87 4.30 -14.58
N GLU A 452 -9.38 3.55 -15.58
CA GLU A 452 -9.49 2.08 -15.59
C GLU A 452 -8.27 1.44 -14.93
N SER A 453 -8.20 1.49 -13.60
CA SER A 453 -7.20 0.78 -12.79
C SER A 453 -7.55 -0.71 -12.63
N GLY A 454 -7.73 -1.40 -13.76
CA GLY A 454 -7.99 -2.84 -13.80
C GLY A 454 -6.72 -3.65 -14.07
N PRO A 455 -6.67 -4.94 -13.67
CA PRO A 455 -5.54 -5.82 -13.96
C PRO A 455 -5.31 -5.96 -15.47
N VAL A 456 -4.08 -5.75 -15.93
CA VAL A 456 -3.70 -5.81 -17.36
C VAL A 456 -2.78 -7.00 -17.61
N ALA A 457 -3.05 -7.75 -18.68
CA ALA A 457 -2.25 -8.89 -19.10
C ALA A 457 -0.88 -8.44 -19.67
N GLY A 458 0.16 -9.23 -19.42
CA GLY A 458 1.48 -8.95 -19.98
C GLY A 458 1.54 -9.06 -21.51
N LYS A 459 2.44 -8.30 -22.14
CA LYS A 459 2.63 -8.18 -23.61
C LYS A 459 2.91 -9.53 -24.28
N GLU A 460 3.81 -10.31 -23.73
CA GLU A 460 4.28 -11.61 -24.20
C GLU A 460 3.54 -12.77 -23.51
N SER A 461 3.24 -12.64 -22.20
CA SER A 461 2.54 -13.71 -21.49
C SER A 461 1.06 -13.79 -21.82
N GLY A 462 0.39 -12.67 -22.13
CA GLY A 462 -1.06 -12.60 -22.38
C GLY A 462 -1.95 -13.08 -21.23
N VAL A 463 -1.39 -13.31 -20.05
CA VAL A 463 -2.07 -13.78 -18.84
C VAL A 463 -2.07 -12.67 -17.80
N ILE A 464 -3.19 -12.51 -17.11
CA ILE A 464 -3.34 -11.59 -15.99
C ILE A 464 -2.95 -12.33 -14.71
N ASP A 465 -1.82 -11.94 -14.12
CA ASP A 465 -1.36 -12.43 -12.82
C ASP A 465 -1.59 -11.35 -11.75
N ALA A 466 -2.67 -11.50 -10.97
CA ALA A 466 -3.03 -10.57 -9.91
C ALA A 466 -2.00 -10.48 -8.76
N GLY A 467 -0.97 -11.35 -8.73
CA GLY A 467 0.13 -11.27 -7.78
C GLY A 467 1.32 -10.45 -8.26
N LYS A 468 1.30 -9.95 -9.50
CA LYS A 468 2.40 -9.18 -10.11
C LYS A 468 1.97 -7.74 -10.37
N TRP A 469 2.88 -6.82 -10.09
CA TRP A 469 2.69 -5.38 -10.28
C TRP A 469 3.82 -4.82 -11.14
N CYS A 470 3.45 -3.98 -12.11
CA CYS A 470 4.37 -3.40 -13.07
C CYS A 470 4.73 -1.97 -12.70
N ALA A 471 6.01 -1.71 -12.45
CA ALA A 471 6.50 -0.36 -12.13
C ALA A 471 6.48 0.62 -13.31
N LEU A 472 6.43 0.13 -14.56
CA LEU A 472 6.45 1.00 -15.75
C LEU A 472 5.09 1.63 -16.03
N CYS A 473 4.00 0.94 -15.74
CA CYS A 473 2.63 1.44 -15.99
C CYS A 473 1.76 1.52 -14.72
N GLU A 474 2.35 1.19 -13.56
CA GLU A 474 1.73 1.22 -12.22
C GLU A 474 0.46 0.35 -12.09
N ARG A 475 0.35 -0.73 -12.88
CA ARG A 475 -0.82 -1.63 -12.88
C ARG A 475 -0.48 -3.05 -12.44
N ASP A 476 -1.45 -3.69 -11.80
CA ASP A 476 -1.43 -5.12 -11.47
C ASP A 476 -1.67 -5.98 -12.72
N GLY A 477 -1.24 -7.24 -12.69
CA GLY A 477 -1.50 -8.23 -13.74
C GLY A 477 -0.29 -8.68 -14.54
N HIS A 478 0.83 -7.95 -14.49
CA HIS A 478 2.06 -8.26 -15.22
C HIS A 478 3.30 -7.63 -14.54
N ASP A 479 4.49 -7.98 -15.04
CA ASP A 479 5.79 -7.50 -14.52
C ASP A 479 6.37 -6.40 -15.44
N SER A 480 7.33 -5.60 -14.98
CA SER A 480 7.94 -4.51 -15.77
C SER A 480 8.58 -5.01 -17.07
N VAL A 481 9.10 -6.23 -17.08
CA VAL A 481 9.68 -6.87 -18.27
C VAL A 481 8.64 -7.31 -19.31
N ASP A 482 7.37 -7.38 -18.91
CA ASP A 482 6.26 -7.83 -19.75
C ASP A 482 5.20 -6.72 -19.89
N CYS A 483 5.64 -5.46 -19.83
CA CYS A 483 4.75 -4.30 -19.85
C CYS A 483 4.17 -4.08 -21.26
N PRO A 484 2.84 -4.15 -21.44
CA PRO A 484 2.20 -3.85 -22.72
C PRO A 484 2.26 -2.36 -23.08
N PHE A 485 2.71 -1.51 -22.15
CA PHE A 485 2.86 -0.06 -22.32
C PHE A 485 4.32 0.39 -22.35
N GLU A 486 5.29 -0.52 -22.48
CA GLU A 486 6.72 -0.17 -22.55
C GLU A 486 7.04 0.80 -23.71
N ASP A 487 6.33 0.68 -24.84
CA ASP A 487 6.54 1.53 -26.03
C ASP A 487 5.85 2.92 -25.93
N ALA A 488 5.19 3.23 -24.80
CA ALA A 488 4.39 4.45 -24.60
C ALA A 488 5.08 5.50 -23.71
N PHE A 489 6.22 5.16 -23.12
CA PHE A 489 7.09 6.02 -22.32
C PHE A 489 8.48 6.04 -22.95
#